data_AF-A0A1E7KV31-F1
#
_entry.id   AF-A0A1E7KV31-F1
#
_cell.length_a   1.000
_cell.length_b   1.000
_cell.length_c   1.000
_cell.angle_alpha   90.00
_cell.angle_beta   90.00
_cell.angle_gamma   90.00
#
_symmetry.space_group_name_H-M   'P 1'
#
loop_
_entity.id
_entity.type
_entity.pdbx_description
1 polymer ?
#
loop_
_entity_poly.entity_id
_entity_poly.type
_entity_poly.pdbx_seq_one_letter_code
_entity_poly.pdbx_strand_id
1 'polypeptide(L)'
;RPADPGAGAERSAGARVDRLYAQAEAATEKYNAAAESARELQRQVEYAQENAARKQERVNRLRSALASVAGAQYRSGGIDPSVALMLTEDADGYLDKAATLDRIGSRQEAKLRRLNSAERALRQQRAEADAKLAHLERERAARKHHKKAVLKKLREARAVLRELSPSERAERDRASRADGRDAASVPGAGA
;
A
#
# COMPACT_ATOMS: atom_id res chain seq x y z
N ARG A 1 -50.53 33.83 -24.68
CA ARG A 1 -49.82 34.01 -23.38
C ARG A 1 -48.33 34.02 -23.68
N PRO A 2 -47.61 35.13 -23.46
CA PRO A 2 -46.15 35.11 -23.60
C PRO A 2 -45.59 34.25 -22.47
N ALA A 3 -44.57 33.44 -22.78
CA ALA A 3 -43.84 32.68 -21.77
C ALA A 3 -43.08 33.67 -20.88
N ASP A 4 -43.27 33.56 -19.56
CA ASP A 4 -42.57 34.39 -18.57
C ASP A 4 -41.07 34.07 -18.62
N PRO A 5 -40.19 35.04 -18.96
CA PRO A 5 -38.75 34.81 -19.04
C PRO A 5 -38.13 34.37 -17.70
N GLY A 6 -38.78 34.67 -16.56
CA GLY A 6 -38.36 34.21 -15.23
C GLY A 6 -38.40 32.68 -15.08
N ALA A 7 -39.48 32.04 -15.56
CA ALA A 7 -39.67 30.59 -15.45
C ALA A 7 -38.63 29.75 -16.23
N GLY A 8 -37.92 30.35 -17.19
CA GLY A 8 -36.83 29.72 -17.93
C GLY A 8 -35.49 29.77 -17.19
N ALA A 9 -35.18 30.93 -16.58
CA ALA A 9 -33.97 31.13 -15.77
C ALA A 9 -34.01 30.27 -14.48
N GLU A 10 -35.17 30.22 -13.83
CA GLU A 10 -35.47 29.43 -12.63
C GLU A 10 -35.19 27.93 -12.81
N ARG A 11 -35.73 27.35 -13.90
CA ARG A 11 -35.48 25.94 -14.27
C ARG A 11 -34.00 25.67 -14.56
N SER A 12 -33.28 26.64 -15.13
CA SER A 12 -31.86 26.48 -15.44
C SER A 12 -30.97 26.50 -14.19
N ALA A 13 -31.29 27.35 -13.20
CA ALA A 13 -30.57 27.46 -11.95
C ALA A 13 -30.81 26.22 -11.06
N GLY A 14 -32.07 25.75 -10.98
CA GLY A 14 -32.42 24.50 -10.30
C GLY A 14 -31.67 23.30 -10.87
N ALA A 15 -31.72 23.11 -12.20
CA ALA A 15 -31.00 22.03 -12.88
C ALA A 15 -29.48 22.12 -12.69
N ARG A 16 -28.92 23.32 -12.59
CA ARG A 16 -27.49 23.53 -12.32
C ARG A 16 -27.11 23.08 -10.91
N VAL A 17 -27.91 23.42 -9.89
CA VAL A 17 -27.69 22.97 -8.51
C VAL A 17 -27.77 21.45 -8.40
N ASP A 18 -28.79 20.83 -9.02
CA ASP A 18 -28.96 19.38 -8.96
C ASP A 18 -27.80 18.65 -9.66
N ARG A 19 -27.33 19.19 -10.79
CA ARG A 19 -26.10 18.70 -11.44
C ARG A 19 -24.88 18.82 -10.54
N LEU A 20 -24.75 19.92 -9.79
CA LEU A 20 -23.62 20.11 -8.87
C LEU A 20 -23.68 19.14 -7.68
N TYR A 21 -24.88 18.85 -7.15
CA TYR A 21 -25.06 17.82 -6.12
C TYR A 21 -24.74 16.42 -6.64
N ALA A 22 -25.26 16.03 -7.80
CA ALA A 22 -24.95 14.74 -8.42
C ALA A 22 -23.43 14.59 -8.68
N GLN A 23 -22.75 15.66 -9.10
CA GLN A 23 -21.29 15.66 -9.25
C GLN A 23 -20.55 15.57 -7.91
N ALA A 24 -21.09 16.16 -6.85
CA ALA A 24 -20.54 16.04 -5.50
C ALA A 24 -20.70 14.62 -4.96
N GLU A 25 -21.86 13.98 -5.15
CA GLU A 25 -22.11 12.58 -4.80
C GLU A 25 -21.13 11.65 -5.53
N ALA A 26 -21.00 11.78 -6.86
CA ALA A 26 -20.04 10.99 -7.62
C ALA A 26 -18.58 11.19 -7.16
N ALA A 27 -18.22 12.40 -6.70
CA ALA A 27 -16.91 12.66 -6.13
C ALA A 27 -16.76 12.07 -4.71
N THR A 28 -17.84 12.02 -3.93
CA THR A 28 -17.88 11.36 -2.61
C THR A 28 -17.70 9.86 -2.73
N GLU A 29 -18.35 9.21 -3.71
CA GLU A 29 -18.16 7.78 -3.98
C GLU A 29 -16.70 7.46 -4.30
N LYS A 30 -16.06 8.26 -5.17
CA LYS A 30 -14.62 8.12 -5.48
C LYS A 30 -13.73 8.37 -4.27
N TYR A 31 -14.09 9.33 -3.42
CA TYR A 31 -13.39 9.59 -2.16
C TYR A 31 -13.47 8.39 -1.21
N ASN A 32 -14.65 7.80 -1.06
CA ASN A 32 -14.87 6.63 -0.20
C ASN A 32 -14.08 5.42 -0.72
N ALA A 33 -14.17 5.14 -2.03
CA ALA A 33 -13.40 4.06 -2.66
C ALA A 33 -11.88 4.23 -2.46
N ALA A 34 -11.34 5.43 -2.66
CA ALA A 34 -9.92 5.71 -2.41
C ALA A 34 -9.55 5.57 -0.92
N ALA A 35 -10.46 5.93 0.00
CA ALA A 35 -10.25 5.76 1.43
C ALA A 35 -10.23 4.30 1.86
N GLU A 36 -11.12 3.47 1.31
CA GLU A 36 -11.15 2.02 1.55
C GLU A 36 -9.91 1.34 0.99
N SER A 37 -9.55 1.66 -0.25
CA SER A 37 -8.33 1.17 -0.90
C SER A 37 -7.08 1.52 -0.09
N ALA A 38 -6.97 2.77 0.38
CA ALA A 38 -5.87 3.18 1.24
C ALA A 38 -5.81 2.41 2.57
N ARG A 39 -6.96 2.13 3.22
CA ARG A 39 -7.01 1.35 4.47
C ARG A 39 -6.54 -0.09 4.24
N GLU A 40 -6.94 -0.71 3.14
CA GLU A 40 -6.50 -2.06 2.79
C GLU A 40 -5.01 -2.10 2.47
N LEU A 41 -4.51 -1.18 1.64
CA LEU A 41 -3.09 -1.06 1.34
C LEU A 41 -2.25 -0.83 2.58
N GLN A 42 -2.72 -0.04 3.55
CA GLN A 42 -2.01 0.15 4.81
C GLN A 42 -1.80 -1.18 5.55
N ARG A 43 -2.85 -2.00 5.71
CA ARG A 43 -2.73 -3.33 6.33
C ARG A 43 -1.75 -4.22 5.57
N GLN A 44 -1.80 -4.18 4.23
CA GLN A 44 -0.90 -4.97 3.40
C GLN A 44 0.56 -4.52 3.50
N VAL A 45 0.82 -3.21 3.67
CA VAL A 45 2.15 -2.66 3.91
C VAL A 45 2.68 -3.12 5.26
N GLU A 46 1.87 -3.00 6.32
CA GLU A 46 2.24 -3.47 7.68
C GLU A 46 2.60 -4.96 7.66
N TYR A 47 1.73 -5.80 7.07
CA TYR A 47 2.01 -7.22 6.89
C TYR A 47 3.28 -7.50 6.06
N ALA A 48 3.52 -6.71 5.01
CA ALA A 48 4.71 -6.88 4.18
C ALA A 48 5.99 -6.51 4.94
N GLN A 49 5.96 -5.46 5.75
CA GLN A 49 7.07 -5.01 6.60
C GLN A 49 7.40 -6.05 7.67
N GLU A 50 6.40 -6.60 8.36
CA GLU A 50 6.61 -7.67 9.33
C GLU A 50 7.26 -8.92 8.71
N ASN A 51 6.79 -9.32 7.53
CA ASN A 51 7.39 -10.42 6.79
C ASN A 51 8.83 -10.12 6.36
N ALA A 52 9.12 -8.87 5.98
CA ALA A 52 10.48 -8.44 5.65
C ALA A 52 11.38 -8.53 6.89
N ALA A 53 10.90 -8.15 8.07
CA ALA A 53 11.62 -8.28 9.33
C ALA A 53 11.94 -9.76 9.65
N ARG A 54 10.95 -10.65 9.58
CA ARG A 54 11.15 -12.11 9.77
C ARG A 54 12.16 -12.70 8.78
N LYS A 55 12.10 -12.28 7.51
CA LYS A 55 13.05 -12.69 6.47
C LYS A 55 14.46 -12.14 6.74
N GLN A 56 14.59 -10.90 7.20
CA GLN A 56 15.86 -10.29 7.58
C GLN A 56 16.51 -11.03 8.76
N GLU A 57 15.74 -11.39 9.79
CA GLU A 57 16.27 -12.20 10.88
C GLU A 57 16.78 -13.56 10.40
N ARG A 58 16.06 -14.21 9.48
CA ARG A 58 16.53 -15.47 8.89
C ARG A 58 17.84 -15.30 8.15
N VAL A 59 18.00 -14.22 7.37
CA VAL A 59 19.27 -13.87 6.72
C VAL A 59 20.37 -13.68 7.76
N ASN A 60 20.11 -12.94 8.85
CA ASN A 60 21.07 -12.70 9.91
C ASN A 60 21.51 -14.01 10.59
N ARG A 61 20.57 -14.89 10.93
CA ARG A 61 20.88 -16.21 11.50
C ARG A 61 21.76 -17.05 10.58
N LEU A 62 21.48 -17.06 9.28
CA LEU A 62 22.28 -17.79 8.29
C LEU A 62 23.69 -17.20 8.14
N ARG A 63 23.81 -15.86 8.14
CA ARG A 63 25.10 -15.16 8.12
C ARG A 63 25.93 -15.48 9.37
N SER A 64 25.34 -15.43 10.56
CA SER A 64 26.03 -15.79 11.80
C SER A 64 26.50 -17.25 11.81
N ALA A 65 25.68 -18.17 11.29
CA ALA A 65 26.03 -19.59 11.19
C ALA A 65 27.14 -19.89 10.16
N LEU A 66 27.39 -19.00 9.22
CA LEU A 66 28.52 -19.05 8.29
C LEU A 66 29.76 -18.35 8.89
N ALA A 67 29.57 -17.21 9.56
CA ALA A 67 30.65 -16.50 10.24
C ALA A 67 31.30 -17.32 11.35
N SER A 68 30.52 -18.16 12.06
CA SER A 68 31.08 -19.07 13.09
C SER A 68 32.03 -20.11 12.51
N VAL A 69 31.82 -20.53 11.26
CA VAL A 69 32.71 -21.45 10.53
C VAL A 69 34.02 -20.75 10.18
N ALA A 70 33.94 -19.53 9.62
CA ALA A 70 35.13 -18.73 9.33
C ALA A 70 35.93 -18.41 10.60
N GLY A 71 35.24 -18.10 11.70
CA GLY A 71 35.88 -17.89 13.01
C GLY A 71 36.57 -19.15 13.57
N ALA A 72 36.04 -20.35 13.29
CA ALA A 72 36.71 -21.59 13.66
C ALA A 72 37.98 -21.83 12.83
N GLN A 73 37.95 -21.51 11.53
CA GLN A 73 39.13 -21.60 10.65
C GLN A 73 40.23 -20.58 11.03
N TYR A 74 39.85 -19.38 11.48
CA TYR A 74 40.82 -18.41 12.00
C TYR A 74 41.50 -18.91 13.28
N ARG A 75 40.74 -19.51 14.20
CA ARG A 75 41.28 -20.06 15.46
C ARG A 75 42.14 -21.31 15.29
N SER A 76 41.99 -22.07 14.20
CA SER A 76 42.87 -23.21 13.89
C SER A 76 44.24 -22.77 13.34
N GLY A 77 44.57 -21.48 13.38
CA GLY A 77 45.89 -20.97 13.03
C GLY A 77 46.14 -20.81 11.52
N GLY A 78 45.08 -20.84 10.70
CA GLY A 78 45.18 -20.61 9.26
C GLY A 78 45.77 -21.75 8.44
N ILE A 79 46.06 -22.91 9.05
CA ILE A 79 46.41 -24.12 8.28
C ILE A 79 45.15 -24.56 7.54
N ASP A 80 45.21 -24.53 6.21
CA ASP A 80 44.11 -24.96 5.36
C ASP A 80 43.81 -26.45 5.62
N PRO A 81 42.53 -26.86 5.78
CA PRO A 81 42.17 -28.25 6.00
C PRO A 81 42.72 -29.22 4.94
N SER A 82 42.93 -28.74 3.71
CA SER A 82 43.57 -29.52 2.63
C SER A 82 45.05 -29.76 2.89
N VAL A 83 45.77 -28.78 3.45
CA VAL A 83 47.17 -28.90 3.86
C VAL A 83 47.30 -29.87 5.05
N ALA A 84 46.37 -29.80 6.01
CA ALA A 84 46.32 -30.75 7.13
C ALA A 84 46.03 -32.20 6.69
N LEU A 85 45.33 -32.38 5.56
CA LEU A 85 45.07 -33.68 4.94
C LEU A 85 46.33 -34.29 4.31
N MET A 86 47.16 -33.48 3.64
CA MET A 86 48.43 -33.93 3.05
C MET A 86 49.47 -34.37 4.10
N LEU A 87 49.33 -33.91 5.35
CA LEU A 87 50.20 -34.25 6.47
C LEU A 87 49.77 -35.53 7.22
N THR A 88 48.77 -36.27 6.71
CA THR A 88 48.31 -37.51 7.35
C THR A 88 49.21 -38.68 6.96
N GLU A 89 49.73 -39.41 7.95
CA GLU A 89 50.80 -40.40 7.75
C GLU A 89 50.31 -41.76 7.21
N ASP A 90 49.01 -42.08 7.36
CA ASP A 90 48.42 -43.34 6.95
C ASP A 90 47.20 -43.18 6.02
N ALA A 91 46.98 -44.17 5.15
CA ALA A 91 45.98 -44.11 4.09
C ALA A 91 44.54 -44.13 4.63
N ASP A 92 44.27 -44.87 5.70
CA ASP A 92 42.93 -44.97 6.30
C ASP A 92 42.53 -43.64 6.95
N GLY A 93 43.44 -43.01 7.70
CA GLY A 93 43.26 -41.71 8.31
C GLY A 93 43.12 -40.57 7.30
N TYR A 94 43.77 -40.67 6.13
CA TYR A 94 43.54 -39.75 5.02
C TYR A 94 42.10 -39.83 4.49
N LEU A 95 41.61 -41.04 4.19
CA LEU A 95 40.27 -41.25 3.62
C LEU A 95 39.17 -40.79 4.58
N ASP A 96 39.29 -41.07 5.87
CA ASP A 96 38.32 -40.64 6.89
C ASP A 96 38.26 -39.11 7.03
N LYS A 97 39.42 -38.44 7.04
CA LYS A 97 39.50 -36.97 7.06
C LYS A 97 38.95 -36.36 5.76
N ALA A 98 39.23 -36.96 4.61
CA ALA A 98 38.75 -36.50 3.31
C ALA A 98 37.22 -36.59 3.24
N ALA A 99 36.63 -37.72 3.64
CA ALA A 99 35.18 -37.89 3.72
C ALA A 99 34.52 -36.90 4.68
N THR A 100 35.16 -36.62 5.81
CA THR A 100 34.69 -35.61 6.78
C THR A 100 34.74 -34.20 6.19
N LEU A 101 35.83 -33.84 5.52
CA LEU A 101 35.99 -32.53 4.90
C LEU A 101 34.98 -32.31 3.77
N ASP A 102 34.78 -33.30 2.91
CA ASP A 102 33.77 -33.26 1.84
C ASP A 102 32.36 -33.05 2.41
N ARG A 103 32.01 -33.79 3.47
CA ARG A 103 30.71 -33.62 4.15
C ARG A 103 30.55 -32.23 4.75
N ILE A 104 31.63 -31.63 5.28
CA ILE A 104 31.63 -30.25 5.78
C ILE A 104 31.44 -29.27 4.62
N GLY A 105 32.17 -29.44 3.52
CA GLY A 105 32.06 -28.62 2.30
C GLY A 105 30.65 -28.62 1.74
N SER A 106 30.09 -29.81 1.52
CA SER A 106 28.70 -30.00 1.08
C SER A 106 27.68 -29.29 1.99
N ARG A 107 27.88 -29.31 3.31
CA ARG A 107 27.03 -28.60 4.27
C ARG A 107 27.20 -27.08 4.18
N GLN A 108 28.42 -26.57 3.99
CA GLN A 108 28.69 -25.15 3.83
C GLN A 108 28.06 -24.62 2.54
N GLU A 109 28.21 -25.32 1.43
CA GLU A 109 27.56 -24.95 0.17
C GLU A 109 26.03 -24.91 0.31
N ALA A 110 25.44 -25.92 0.97
CA ALA A 110 24.00 -25.93 1.23
C ALA A 110 23.56 -24.72 2.06
N LYS A 111 24.35 -24.30 3.06
CA LYS A 111 24.10 -23.08 3.84
C LYS A 111 24.22 -21.81 2.98
N LEU A 112 25.22 -21.71 2.10
CA LEU A 112 25.39 -20.59 1.17
C LEU A 112 24.20 -20.50 0.19
N ARG A 113 23.77 -21.64 -0.39
CA ARG A 113 22.57 -21.69 -1.25
C ARG A 113 21.32 -21.21 -0.50
N ARG A 114 21.14 -21.63 0.77
CA ARG A 114 20.04 -21.16 1.63
C ARG A 114 20.12 -19.66 1.92
N LEU A 115 21.31 -19.12 2.18
CA LEU A 115 21.51 -17.69 2.39
C LEU A 115 21.14 -16.90 1.13
N ASN A 116 21.70 -17.27 -0.01
CA ASN A 116 21.40 -16.63 -1.29
C ASN A 116 19.90 -16.64 -1.60
N SER A 117 19.22 -17.76 -1.32
CA SER A 117 17.76 -17.85 -1.47
C SER A 117 17.01 -16.94 -0.49
N ALA A 118 17.43 -16.86 0.77
CA ALA A 118 16.82 -16.01 1.78
C ALA A 118 17.00 -14.52 1.44
N GLU A 119 18.16 -14.13 0.95
CA GLU A 119 18.44 -12.75 0.50
C GLU A 119 17.60 -12.37 -0.72
N ARG A 120 17.45 -13.27 -1.70
CA ARG A 120 16.52 -13.04 -2.83
C ARG A 120 15.08 -12.86 -2.35
N ALA A 121 14.61 -13.74 -1.46
CA ALA A 121 13.26 -13.68 -0.92
C ALA A 121 13.01 -12.40 -0.09
N LEU A 122 14.04 -11.89 0.60
CA LEU A 122 13.98 -10.62 1.33
C LEU A 122 13.93 -9.44 0.36
N ARG A 123 14.76 -9.41 -0.68
CA ARG A 123 14.72 -8.36 -1.70
C ARG A 123 13.35 -8.28 -2.38
N GLN A 124 12.79 -9.43 -2.76
CA GLN A 124 11.45 -9.52 -3.33
C GLN A 124 10.40 -8.94 -2.38
N GLN A 125 10.44 -9.31 -1.09
CA GLN A 125 9.50 -8.80 -0.09
C GLN A 125 9.57 -7.28 0.05
N ARG A 126 10.79 -6.72 0.06
CA ARG A 126 10.99 -5.27 0.16
C ARG A 126 10.43 -4.55 -1.07
N ALA A 127 10.72 -5.07 -2.27
CA ALA A 127 10.18 -4.49 -3.50
C ALA A 127 8.63 -4.49 -3.54
N GLU A 128 8.00 -5.58 -3.06
CA GLU A 128 6.54 -5.64 -2.93
C GLU A 128 6.00 -4.64 -1.90
N ALA A 129 6.68 -4.49 -0.75
CA ALA A 129 6.31 -3.51 0.25
C ALA A 129 6.42 -2.08 -0.28
N ASP A 130 7.50 -1.76 -1.01
CA ASP A 130 7.74 -0.45 -1.61
C ASP A 130 6.68 -0.13 -2.68
N ALA A 131 6.31 -1.11 -3.51
CA ALA A 131 5.25 -0.96 -4.51
C ALA A 131 3.88 -0.67 -3.87
N LYS A 132 3.54 -1.39 -2.78
CA LYS A 132 2.31 -1.16 -2.02
C LYS A 132 2.31 0.19 -1.31
N LEU A 133 3.44 0.62 -0.76
CA LEU A 133 3.60 1.93 -0.16
C LEU A 133 3.40 3.04 -1.21
N ALA A 134 4.00 2.89 -2.39
CA ALA A 134 3.79 3.82 -3.49
C ALA A 134 2.32 3.88 -3.94
N HIS A 135 1.60 2.74 -3.93
CA HIS A 135 0.16 2.72 -4.20
C HIS A 135 -0.64 3.42 -3.11
N LEU A 136 -0.34 3.16 -1.83
CA LEU A 136 -0.97 3.83 -0.69
C LEU A 136 -0.86 5.35 -0.80
N GLU A 137 0.30 5.87 -1.18
CA GLU A 137 0.50 7.31 -1.36
C GLU A 137 -0.33 7.88 -2.53
N ARG A 138 -0.48 7.13 -3.63
CA ARG A 138 -1.38 7.51 -4.73
C ARG A 138 -2.84 7.57 -4.29
N GLU A 139 -3.31 6.57 -3.53
CA GLU A 139 -4.69 6.55 -3.03
C GLU A 139 -4.95 7.67 -2.02
N ARG A 140 -3.97 7.98 -1.14
CA ARG A 140 -4.03 9.14 -0.24
C ARG A 140 -4.14 10.46 -1.01
N ALA A 141 -3.36 10.61 -2.08
CA ALA A 141 -3.44 11.78 -2.96
C ALA A 141 -4.79 11.87 -3.68
N ALA A 142 -5.29 10.76 -4.24
CA ALA A 142 -6.59 10.66 -4.89
C ALA A 142 -7.73 11.03 -3.92
N ARG A 143 -7.72 10.48 -2.71
CA ARG A 143 -8.67 10.83 -1.64
C ARG A 143 -8.64 12.32 -1.35
N LYS A 144 -7.46 12.93 -1.19
CA LYS A 144 -7.35 14.39 -0.95
C LYS A 144 -7.92 15.20 -2.13
N HIS A 145 -7.66 14.76 -3.36
CA HIS A 145 -8.20 15.39 -4.56
C HIS A 145 -9.73 15.30 -4.62
N HIS A 146 -10.31 14.11 -4.42
CA HIS A 146 -11.75 13.92 -4.40
C HIS A 146 -12.44 14.71 -3.29
N LYS A 147 -11.85 14.77 -2.08
CA LYS A 147 -12.34 15.64 -0.99
C LYS A 147 -12.42 17.11 -1.42
N LYS A 148 -11.39 17.62 -2.09
CA LYS A 148 -11.40 18.99 -2.62
C LYS A 148 -12.49 19.20 -3.69
N ALA A 149 -12.69 18.20 -4.56
CA ALA A 149 -13.72 18.25 -5.60
C ALA A 149 -15.13 18.32 -4.99
N VAL A 150 -15.43 17.46 -4.00
CA VAL A 150 -16.70 17.48 -3.24
C VAL A 150 -16.94 18.87 -2.64
N LEU A 151 -15.97 19.38 -1.87
CA LEU A 151 -16.09 20.69 -1.23
C LEU A 151 -16.27 21.84 -2.22
N LYS A 152 -15.58 21.78 -3.37
CA LYS A 152 -15.74 22.77 -4.46
C LYS A 152 -17.16 22.73 -5.01
N LYS A 153 -17.68 21.56 -5.36
CA LYS A 153 -19.03 21.39 -5.91
C LYS A 153 -20.13 21.82 -4.94
N LEU A 154 -19.98 21.49 -3.67
CA LEU A 154 -20.91 21.94 -2.62
C LEU A 154 -20.85 23.45 -2.38
N ARG A 155 -19.70 24.10 -2.58
CA ARG A 155 -19.61 25.58 -2.52
C ARG A 155 -20.25 26.24 -3.73
N GLU A 156 -20.02 25.69 -4.93
CA GLU A 156 -20.66 26.15 -6.17
C GLU A 156 -22.19 26.02 -6.07
N ALA A 157 -22.70 24.89 -5.58
CA ALA A 157 -24.14 24.68 -5.39
C ALA A 157 -24.74 25.72 -4.44
N ARG A 158 -24.08 25.96 -3.30
CA ARG A 158 -24.48 26.99 -2.32
C ARG A 158 -24.41 28.41 -2.88
N ALA A 159 -23.49 28.71 -3.80
CA ALA A 159 -23.41 30.02 -4.45
C ALA A 159 -24.62 30.25 -5.37
N VAL A 160 -24.93 29.27 -6.23
CA VAL A 160 -26.11 29.33 -7.11
C VAL A 160 -27.39 29.46 -6.28
N LEU A 161 -27.51 28.71 -5.18
CA LEU A 161 -28.66 28.83 -4.25
C LEU A 161 -28.82 30.22 -3.61
N ARG A 162 -27.73 30.98 -3.43
CA ARG A 162 -27.80 32.36 -2.91
C ARG A 162 -28.18 33.39 -3.97
N GLU A 163 -27.92 33.09 -5.23
CA GLU A 163 -28.30 33.94 -6.37
C GLU A 163 -29.78 33.79 -6.75
N LEU A 164 -30.45 32.73 -6.26
CA LEU A 164 -31.88 32.48 -6.48
C LEU A 164 -32.78 33.45 -5.68
N SER A 165 -33.72 34.06 -6.38
CA SER A 165 -34.80 34.89 -5.84
C SER A 165 -35.71 34.10 -4.87
N PRO A 166 -36.45 34.78 -3.96
CA PRO A 166 -37.40 34.13 -3.06
C PRO A 166 -38.48 33.30 -3.78
N SER A 167 -38.94 33.73 -4.97
CA SER A 167 -39.94 32.97 -5.75
C SER A 167 -39.36 31.65 -6.27
N GLU A 168 -38.13 31.71 -6.78
CA GLU A 168 -37.42 30.56 -7.37
C GLU A 168 -37.11 29.50 -6.31
N ARG A 169 -36.76 29.94 -5.08
CA ARG A 169 -36.54 29.04 -3.93
C ARG A 169 -37.83 28.33 -3.51
N ALA A 170 -38.96 29.05 -3.46
CA ALA A 170 -40.25 28.46 -3.08
C ALA A 170 -40.77 27.43 -4.09
N GLU A 171 -40.52 27.62 -5.39
CA GLU A 171 -40.84 26.61 -6.41
C GLU A 171 -39.97 25.37 -6.29
N ARG A 172 -38.66 25.53 -6.07
CA ARG A 172 -37.75 24.41 -5.84
C ARG A 172 -38.13 23.60 -4.60
N ASP A 173 -38.49 24.26 -3.49
CA ASP A 173 -38.90 23.57 -2.27
C ASP A 173 -40.19 22.75 -2.49
N ARG A 174 -41.12 23.28 -3.30
CA ARG A 174 -42.32 22.52 -3.73
C ARG A 174 -41.96 21.34 -4.61
N ALA A 175 -41.08 21.52 -5.59
CA ALA A 175 -40.63 20.45 -6.48
C ALA A 175 -39.86 19.34 -5.74
N SER A 176 -38.96 19.71 -4.82
CA SER A 176 -38.19 18.75 -4.00
C SER A 176 -39.10 17.88 -3.13
N ARG A 177 -40.14 18.48 -2.53
CA ARG A 177 -41.14 17.75 -1.73
C ARG A 177 -42.03 16.85 -2.58
N ALA A 178 -42.37 17.27 -3.80
CA ALA A 178 -43.15 16.45 -4.73
C ALA A 178 -42.37 15.23 -5.25
N ASP A 179 -41.05 15.37 -5.42
CA ASP A 179 -40.17 14.28 -5.86
C ASP A 179 -39.69 13.37 -4.71
N GLY A 180 -40.11 13.60 -3.46
CA GLY A 180 -39.64 12.83 -2.30
C GLY A 180 -38.14 12.99 -2.01
N ARG A 181 -37.49 13.99 -2.62
CA ARG A 181 -36.10 14.37 -2.35
C ARG A 181 -36.08 15.30 -1.15
N ASP A 182 -36.49 14.78 0.00
CA ASP A 182 -36.14 15.42 1.26
C ASP A 182 -34.62 15.58 1.27
N ALA A 183 -34.17 16.76 1.68
CA ALA A 183 -32.77 17.11 1.85
C ALA A 183 -32.16 16.14 2.86
N ALA A 184 -31.78 14.95 2.39
CA ALA A 184 -31.09 13.95 3.15
C ALA A 184 -29.84 14.63 3.68
N SER A 185 -29.82 14.77 5.01
CA SER A 185 -28.66 15.17 5.79
C SER A 185 -27.40 14.74 5.07
N VAL A 186 -26.62 15.72 4.62
CA VAL A 186 -25.22 15.50 4.30
C VAL A 186 -24.67 14.80 5.55
N PRO A 187 -24.30 13.50 5.51
CA PRO A 187 -23.77 12.84 6.67
C PRO A 187 -22.56 13.65 7.08
N GLY A 188 -22.55 14.07 8.33
CA GLY A 188 -21.53 14.94 8.88
C GLY A 188 -20.16 14.48 8.42
N ALA A 189 -19.35 15.44 7.99
CA ALA A 189 -17.92 15.28 7.88
C ALA A 189 -17.38 14.91 9.28
N GLY A 190 -17.46 13.63 9.62
CA GLY A 190 -16.90 13.03 10.83
C GLY A 190 -15.59 12.35 10.49
N ALA A 191 -14.54 12.75 11.23
CA ALA A 191 -13.19 12.21 11.33
C ALA A 191 -12.28 12.28 10.08
#